data_AF-A0A1B0DFK3-F1
#
_entry.id   AF-A0A1B0DFK3-F1
#
_cell.length_a   1.000
_cell.length_b   1.000
_cell.length_c   1.000
_cell.angle_alpha   90.00
_cell.angle_beta   90.00
_cell.angle_gamma   90.00
#
_symmetry.space_group_name_H-M   'P 1'
#
loop_
_entity.id
_entity.type
_entity.pdbx_description
1 polymer ?
#
loop_
_entity_poly.entity_id
_entity_poly.type
_entity_poly.pdbx_seq_one_letter_code
_entity_poly.pdbx_strand_id
1 'polypeptide(L)'
;MKFRVALCLVLVNLLVIEAQDQRPNIVFILADDLGWNDVGFHGSNQIPTPNLDALAYSGLILQRYYVTPICTPSRAALMTGKYPIHLGEYRLLFVSEAKKE
;
A
#
# COMPACT_ATOMS: atom_id res chain seq x y z
N MET A 1 -7.82 -42.10 34.59
CA MET A 1 -7.29 -40.71 34.68
C MET A 1 -6.25 -40.39 33.62
N LYS A 2 -5.24 -41.26 33.39
CA LYS A 2 -4.16 -41.05 32.40
C LYS A 2 -4.65 -40.88 30.94
N PHE A 3 -5.70 -41.61 30.54
CA PHE A 3 -6.25 -41.56 29.17
C PHE A 3 -6.95 -40.23 28.83
N ARG A 4 -7.60 -39.60 29.81
CA ARG A 4 -8.27 -38.30 29.64
C ARG A 4 -7.26 -37.16 29.48
N VAL A 5 -6.14 -37.23 30.20
CA VAL A 5 -5.05 -36.24 30.11
C VAL A 5 -4.32 -36.35 28.76
N ALA A 6 -4.05 -37.57 28.29
CA ALA A 6 -3.46 -37.80 26.97
C ALA A 6 -4.37 -37.30 25.84
N LEU A 7 -5.68 -37.51 25.94
CA LEU A 7 -6.66 -37.02 24.96
C LEU A 7 -6.72 -35.48 24.92
N CYS A 8 -6.70 -34.82 26.08
CA CYS A 8 -6.61 -33.34 26.15
C CYS A 8 -5.31 -32.82 25.53
N LEU A 9 -4.17 -33.45 25.82
CA LEU A 9 -2.89 -33.04 25.24
C LEU A 9 -2.88 -33.15 23.71
N VAL A 10 -3.46 -34.21 23.14
CA VAL A 10 -3.58 -34.38 21.68
C VAL A 10 -4.51 -33.34 21.07
N LEU A 11 -5.65 -33.05 21.70
CA LEU A 11 -6.60 -32.01 21.24
C LEU A 11 -6.00 -30.60 21.27
N VAL A 12 -5.23 -30.27 22.30
CA VAL A 12 -4.53 -28.98 22.41
C VAL A 12 -3.46 -28.83 21.32
N ASN A 13 -2.71 -29.90 21.01
CA ASN A 13 -1.72 -29.86 19.93
C ASN A 13 -2.36 -29.72 18.54
N LEU A 14 -3.56 -30.28 18.31
CA LEU A 14 -4.27 -30.10 17.04
C LEU A 14 -4.71 -28.63 16.81
N LEU A 15 -5.15 -27.93 17.85
CA LEU A 15 -5.57 -26.53 17.77
C LEU A 15 -4.40 -25.58 17.45
N VAL A 16 -3.18 -25.91 17.89
CA VAL A 16 -1.99 -25.08 17.67
C VAL A 16 -1.51 -25.15 16.21
N ILE A 17 -1.77 -26.25 15.49
CA ILE A 17 -1.38 -26.42 14.09
C ILE A 17 -2.22 -25.55 13.15
N GLU A 18 -3.48 -25.27 13.49
CA GLU A 18 -4.37 -24.44 12.66
C GLU A 18 -4.01 -22.95 12.70
N ALA A 19 -3.32 -22.51 13.76
CA ALA A 19 -2.72 -21.17 13.87
C ALA A 19 -1.45 -21.01 13.00
N GLN A 20 -1.39 -21.72 11.87
CA GLN A 20 -0.36 -21.51 10.86
C GLN A 20 -0.45 -20.07 10.36
N ASP A 21 0.70 -19.39 10.39
CA ASP A 21 0.92 -17.98 10.07
C ASP A 21 0.33 -17.62 8.68
N GLN A 22 -0.96 -17.26 8.65
CA GLN A 22 -1.70 -16.85 7.44
C GLN A 22 -1.29 -15.42 7.09
N ARG A 23 -0.03 -15.24 6.69
CA ARG A 23 0.46 -13.96 6.21
C ARG A 23 -0.28 -13.60 4.92
N PRO A 24 -1.02 -12.49 4.89
CA PRO A 24 -1.69 -12.08 3.67
C PRO A 24 -0.66 -11.69 2.62
N ASN A 25 -0.98 -11.97 1.35
CA ASN A 25 -0.22 -11.40 0.24
C ASN A 25 -0.53 -9.91 0.14
N ILE A 26 0.51 -9.08 0.08
CA ILE A 26 0.37 -7.63 -0.11
C ILE A 26 0.72 -7.31 -1.56
N VAL A 27 -0.27 -6.85 -2.34
CA VAL A 27 -0.09 -6.39 -3.71
C VAL A 27 -0.18 -4.87 -3.72
N PHE A 28 0.91 -4.20 -4.08
CA PHE A 28 0.95 -2.74 -4.20
C PHE A 28 0.88 -2.33 -5.68
N ILE A 29 -0.19 -1.65 -6.08
CA ILE A 29 -0.39 -1.14 -7.44
C ILE A 29 -0.13 0.36 -7.42
N LEU A 30 0.86 0.82 -8.19
CA LEU A 30 1.23 2.23 -8.30
C LEU A 30 1.03 2.70 -9.74
N ALA A 31 0.25 3.76 -9.94
CA ALA A 31 0.12 4.46 -11.21
C ALA A 31 0.98 5.74 -11.18
N ASP A 32 1.74 6.00 -12.25
CA ASP A 32 2.49 7.24 -12.41
C ASP A 32 1.59 8.32 -13.01
N ASP A 33 1.68 9.56 -12.51
CA ASP A 33 0.93 10.74 -12.97
C ASP A 33 -0.60 10.60 -13.05
N LEU A 34 -1.22 9.67 -12.30
CA LEU A 34 -2.68 9.56 -12.23
C LEU A 34 -3.29 10.72 -11.44
N GLY A 35 -4.14 11.51 -12.08
CA GLY A 35 -4.80 12.66 -11.49
C GLY A 35 -5.95 12.27 -10.55
N TRP A 36 -6.26 13.18 -9.61
CA TRP A 36 -7.34 12.98 -8.64
C TRP A 36 -8.71 12.73 -9.31
N ASN A 37 -8.99 13.42 -10.42
CA ASN A 37 -10.28 13.37 -11.11
C ASN A 37 -10.27 12.47 -12.36
N ASP A 38 -9.33 11.52 -12.45
CA ASP A 38 -9.21 10.62 -13.60
C ASP A 38 -9.96 9.28 -13.41
N VAL A 39 -10.49 9.04 -12.21
CA VAL A 39 -11.11 7.77 -11.79
C VAL A 39 -12.59 7.93 -11.43
N GLY A 40 -13.38 6.91 -11.74
CA GLY A 40 -14.83 6.89 -11.51
C GLY A 40 -15.20 7.01 -10.03
N PHE A 41 -14.46 6.35 -9.13
CA PHE A 41 -14.69 6.43 -7.68
C PHE A 41 -14.43 7.82 -7.05
N HIS A 42 -13.86 8.78 -7.79
CA HIS A 42 -13.77 10.19 -7.42
C HIS A 42 -14.78 11.10 -8.15
N GLY A 43 -15.73 10.51 -8.90
CA GLY A 43 -16.80 11.23 -9.59
C GLY A 43 -16.49 11.60 -11.05
N SER A 44 -15.40 11.09 -11.62
CA SER A 44 -15.11 11.33 -13.04
C SER A 44 -16.00 10.48 -13.94
N ASN A 45 -16.69 11.13 -14.88
CA ASN A 45 -17.50 10.46 -15.90
C ASN A 45 -16.81 10.42 -17.28
N GLN A 46 -15.57 10.92 -17.39
CA GLN A 46 -14.86 11.02 -18.67
C GLN A 46 -14.12 9.72 -19.04
N ILE A 47 -13.51 9.06 -18.07
CA ILE A 47 -12.66 7.88 -18.28
C ILE A 47 -13.28 6.70 -17.50
N PRO A 48 -13.73 5.63 -18.17
CA PRO A 48 -14.28 4.47 -17.49
C PRO A 48 -13.17 3.65 -16.82
N THR A 49 -13.24 3.48 -15.49
CA THR A 49 -12.28 2.71 -14.68
C THR A 49 -12.91 1.55 -13.90
N PRO A 50 -13.69 0.66 -14.54
CA PRO A 50 -14.60 -0.27 -13.84
C PRO A 50 -13.89 -1.21 -12.86
N ASN A 51 -12.66 -1.66 -13.16
CA ASN A 51 -11.89 -2.53 -12.27
C ASN A 51 -11.37 -1.79 -11.03
N LEU A 52 -10.95 -0.53 -11.18
CA LEU A 52 -10.51 0.31 -10.06
C LEU A 52 -11.71 0.72 -9.19
N ASP A 53 -12.85 1.03 -9.82
CA ASP A 53 -14.08 1.37 -9.12
C ASP A 53 -14.58 0.17 -8.30
N ALA A 54 -14.59 -1.04 -8.88
CA ALA A 54 -14.94 -2.26 -8.16
C ALA A 54 -14.00 -2.50 -6.96
N LEU A 55 -12.69 -2.32 -7.14
CA LEU A 55 -11.72 -2.44 -6.05
C LEU A 55 -11.98 -1.41 -4.95
N ALA A 56 -12.19 -0.15 -5.32
CA ALA A 56 -12.46 0.96 -4.40
C ALA A 56 -13.73 0.74 -3.58
N TYR A 57 -14.85 0.36 -4.22
CA TYR A 57 -16.13 0.13 -3.53
C TYR A 57 -16.17 -1.18 -2.73
N SER A 58 -15.31 -2.16 -3.05
CA SER A 58 -15.15 -3.38 -2.23
C SER A 58 -14.30 -3.17 -0.97
N GLY A 59 -13.62 -2.02 -0.86
CA GLY A 59 -12.65 -1.74 0.19
C GLY A 59 -12.82 -0.37 0.83
N LEU A 60 -11.69 0.32 1.05
CA LEU A 60 -11.64 1.64 1.66
C LEU A 60 -11.11 2.67 0.66
N ILE A 61 -11.84 3.78 0.52
CA ILE A 61 -11.41 4.92 -0.30
C ILE A 61 -10.78 5.99 0.61
N LEU A 62 -9.52 6.33 0.34
CA LEU A 62 -8.83 7.42 1.03
C LEU A 62 -9.17 8.76 0.35
N GLN A 63 -9.97 9.58 1.02
CA GLN A 63 -10.38 10.91 0.51
C GLN A 63 -9.27 11.99 0.59
N ARG A 64 -8.17 11.70 1.28
CA ARG A 64 -7.04 12.62 1.45
C ARG A 64 -5.74 11.82 1.55
N TYR A 65 -4.97 11.81 0.46
CA TYR A 65 -3.62 11.26 0.39
C TYR A 65 -2.72 12.23 -0.39
N TYR A 66 -1.49 12.42 0.06
CA TYR A 66 -0.60 13.46 -0.46
C TYR A 66 0.78 12.90 -0.78
N VAL A 67 1.38 13.41 -1.84
CA VAL A 67 2.72 13.05 -2.31
C VAL A 67 3.51 14.31 -2.65
N THR A 68 4.82 14.18 -2.82
CA THR A 68 5.62 15.24 -3.45
C THR A 68 5.30 15.33 -4.94
N PRO A 69 5.36 16.52 -5.57
CA PRO A 69 4.97 16.71 -6.98
C PRO A 69 6.00 16.15 -7.99
N ILE A 70 6.95 15.31 -7.54
CA ILE A 70 8.03 14.77 -8.37
C ILE A 70 8.18 13.29 -8.07
N CYS A 71 8.39 12.51 -9.14
CA CYS A 71 8.32 11.05 -9.12
C CYS A 71 9.39 10.40 -8.23
N THR A 72 10.65 10.84 -8.30
CA THR A 72 11.76 10.30 -7.47
C THR A 72 11.54 10.48 -5.97
N PRO A 73 11.33 11.70 -5.42
CA PRO A 73 11.10 11.86 -3.98
C PRO A 73 9.80 11.19 -3.52
N SER A 74 8.76 11.13 -4.36
CA SER A 74 7.49 10.45 -4.03
C SER A 74 7.72 8.94 -3.83
N ARG A 75 8.39 8.29 -4.79
CA ARG A 75 8.73 6.86 -4.72
C ARG A 75 9.73 6.55 -3.60
N ALA A 76 10.70 7.42 -3.37
CA ALA A 76 11.67 7.25 -2.29
C ALA A 76 10.99 7.30 -0.91
N ALA A 77 10.05 8.24 -0.72
CA ALA A 77 9.25 8.31 0.51
C ALA A 77 8.37 7.06 0.70
N LEU A 78 7.72 6.59 -0.36
CA LEU A 78 6.91 5.37 -0.33
C LEU A 78 7.72 4.14 0.07
N MET A 79 8.90 3.94 -0.52
CA MET A 79 9.74 2.75 -0.29
C MET A 79 10.43 2.75 1.08
N THR A 80 10.70 3.92 1.65
CA THR A 80 11.49 4.05 2.89
C THR A 80 10.66 4.44 4.10
N GLY A 81 9.44 4.93 3.91
CA GLY A 81 8.62 5.53 4.97
C GLY A 81 9.19 6.82 5.56
N LYS A 82 10.15 7.46 4.87
CA LYS A 82 10.82 8.69 5.33
C LYS A 82 10.47 9.88 4.46
N TYR A 83 10.41 11.07 5.06
CA TYR A 83 10.31 12.30 4.28
C TYR A 83 11.53 12.46 3.37
N PRO A 84 11.37 12.95 2.11
CA PRO A 84 12.49 13.04 1.16
C PRO A 84 13.64 13.94 1.63
N ILE A 85 13.41 14.84 2.59
CA ILE A 85 14.44 15.69 3.21
C ILE A 85 15.48 14.89 3.97
N HIS A 86 15.09 13.73 4.52
CA HIS A 86 16.00 12.82 5.20
C HIS A 86 16.72 11.85 4.25
N LEU A 87 16.38 11.87 2.96
CA LEU A 87 16.96 11.02 1.93
C LEU A 87 17.97 11.77 1.04
N GLY A 88 18.12 13.09 1.23
CA GLY A 88 18.98 13.92 0.38
C GLY A 88 18.39 14.21 -1.01
N GLU A 89 17.15 13.79 -1.28
CA GLU A 89 16.50 13.88 -2.59
C GLU A 89 16.19 15.31 -3.03
N TYR A 90 15.91 16.22 -2.08
CA TYR A 90 15.71 17.63 -2.43
C TYR A 90 16.96 18.28 -3.04
N ARG A 91 18.17 17.77 -2.73
CA ARG A 91 19.42 18.31 -3.27
C ARG A 91 19.54 18.07 -4.78
N LEU A 92 19.05 16.94 -5.27
CA LEU A 92 19.12 16.59 -6.70
C LEU A 92 18.16 17.43 -7.54
N LEU A 93 17.01 17.82 -6.97
CA LEU A 93 16.02 18.66 -7.63
C LEU A 93 16.56 20.06 -7.92
N PHE A 94 17.10 20.75 -6.92
CA PHE A 94 17.69 22.09 -7.09
C PHE A 94 18.84 22.10 -8.11
N VAL A 95 19.66 21.05 -8.15
CA VAL A 95 20.78 20.96 -9.11
C VAL A 95 20.28 20.72 -10.53
N SER A 96 19.19 19.96 -10.72
CA SER A 96 18.62 19.72 -12.06
C SER A 96 17.86 20.92 -12.61
N GLU A 97 17.22 21.70 -11.75
CA GLU A 97 16.49 22.92 -12.12
C GLU A 97 17.46 24.08 -12.38
N ALA A 98 18.51 24.23 -11.57
CA ALA A 98 19.55 25.25 -11.79
C ALA A 98 20.39 25.02 -13.06
N LYS A 99 20.29 23.84 -13.69
CA LYS A 99 20.97 23.51 -14.94
C LYS A 99 20.10 23.69 -16.19
N LYS A 100 18.85 24.13 -16.01
CA LYS A 100 17.90 24.45 -17.09
C LYS A 100 17.92 25.93 -17.49
N GLU A 101 18.70 26.77 -16.80
CA GLU A 101 19.02 28.14 -17.22
C GLU A 101 20.35 28.21 -17.97
#